data_AF-A0A1Y1RB70-F1
#
_entry.id   AF-A0A1Y1RB70-F1
#
_cell.length_a   1.000
_cell.length_b   1.000
_cell.length_c   1.000
_cell.angle_alpha   90.00
_cell.angle_beta   90.00
_cell.angle_gamma   90.00
#
_symmetry.space_group_name_H-M   'P 1'
#
loop_
_entity.id
_entity.type
_entity.pdbx_description
1 polymer ?
#
loop_
_entity_poly.entity_id
_entity_poly.type
_entity_poly.pdbx_seq_one_letter_code
_entity_poly.pdbx_strand_id
1 'polypeptide(L)'
;MMRSIKRFFGLYLLLDLLLMIAMYLKGGLLWLLNAQVAFIASLLVTFASFYAYRKMVDHKASDEGALLYEERDLLDQIEDPHALYEEQADTPESFKEVIAEEKAKLRSLKTTAVHLKTSTNGHRSAGFICSRSFR
;
A
#
# COMPACT_ATOMS: atom_id res chain seq x y z
N MET A 1 5.93 -35.25 7.69
CA MET A 1 5.09 -34.52 6.71
C MET A 1 4.00 -35.39 6.07
N MET A 2 4.35 -36.48 5.38
CA MET A 2 3.40 -37.33 4.63
C MET A 2 2.28 -37.99 5.46
N ARG A 3 2.51 -38.31 6.74
CA ARG A 3 1.46 -38.86 7.63
C ARG A 3 0.37 -37.83 7.98
N SER A 4 0.72 -36.56 8.10
CA SER A 4 -0.24 -35.50 8.39
C SER A 4 -1.12 -35.21 7.19
N ILE A 5 -0.53 -35.11 5.99
CA ILE A 5 -1.28 -34.95 4.72
C ILE A 5 -2.33 -36.07 4.54
N LYS A 6 -1.96 -37.33 4.81
CA LYS A 6 -2.90 -38.47 4.68
C LYS A 6 -4.08 -38.37 5.65
N ARG A 7 -3.85 -37.87 6.87
CA ARG A 7 -4.91 -37.65 7.86
C ARG A 7 -5.84 -36.50 7.44
N PHE A 8 -5.29 -35.40 6.94
CA PHE A 8 -6.09 -34.30 6.40
C PHE A 8 -6.96 -34.76 5.23
N PHE A 9 -6.37 -35.49 4.28
CA PHE A 9 -7.11 -36.02 3.14
C PHE A 9 -8.19 -37.02 3.57
N GLY A 10 -7.88 -37.89 4.55
CA GLY A 10 -8.85 -38.81 5.14
C GLY A 10 -10.01 -38.09 5.85
N LEU A 11 -9.72 -37.05 6.63
CA LEU A 11 -10.74 -36.23 7.30
C LEU A 11 -11.62 -35.49 6.28
N TYR A 12 -11.02 -34.94 5.22
CA TYR A 12 -11.72 -34.24 4.16
C TYR A 12 -12.71 -35.16 3.43
N LEU A 13 -12.25 -36.35 3.02
CA LEU A 13 -13.12 -37.36 2.40
C LEU A 13 -14.22 -37.86 3.33
N LEU A 14 -13.92 -38.03 4.62
CA LEU A 14 -14.92 -38.41 5.62
C LEU A 14 -16.02 -37.34 5.74
N LEU A 15 -15.62 -36.07 5.80
CA LEU A 15 -16.55 -34.95 5.91
C LEU A 15 -17.43 -34.82 4.67
N ASP A 16 -16.85 -34.94 3.47
CA ASP A 16 -17.62 -34.92 2.21
C ASP A 16 -18.58 -36.11 2.10
N LEU A 17 -18.15 -37.32 2.48
CA LEU A 17 -19.03 -38.49 2.50
C LEU A 17 -20.20 -38.31 3.49
N LEU A 18 -19.95 -37.74 4.67
CA LEU A 18 -20.98 -37.45 5.65
C LEU A 18 -21.97 -36.41 5.11
N LEU A 19 -21.47 -35.35 4.46
CA LEU A 19 -22.29 -34.34 3.81
C LEU A 19 -23.15 -34.94 2.68
N MET A 20 -22.56 -35.80 1.86
CA MET A 20 -23.22 -36.51 0.76
C MET A 20 -24.40 -37.36 1.29
N ILE A 21 -24.16 -38.15 2.33
CA ILE A 21 -25.21 -38.95 2.99
C ILE A 21 -26.30 -38.04 3.57
N ALA A 22 -25.92 -36.96 4.28
CA ALA A 22 -26.88 -36.05 4.89
C ALA A 22 -27.79 -35.36 3.86
N MET A 23 -27.24 -34.92 2.73
CA MET A 23 -28.00 -34.30 1.64
C MET A 23 -28.92 -35.30 0.94
N TYR A 24 -28.45 -36.53 0.73
CA TYR A 24 -29.27 -37.60 0.15
C TYR A 24 -30.49 -37.92 1.03
N LEU A 25 -30.31 -38.01 2.36
CA LEU A 25 -31.41 -38.27 3.30
C LEU A 25 -32.44 -37.13 3.36
N LYS A 26 -32.03 -35.88 3.07
CA LYS A 26 -32.92 -34.70 3.13
C LYS A 26 -33.78 -34.52 1.89
N GLY A 27 -33.23 -34.76 0.71
CA GLY A 27 -33.91 -34.39 -0.55
C GLY A 27 -33.58 -35.28 -1.74
N GLY A 28 -33.01 -36.45 -1.50
CA GLY A 28 -32.70 -37.43 -2.54
C GLY A 28 -31.62 -36.96 -3.51
N LEU A 29 -31.73 -37.42 -4.76
CA LEU A 29 -30.67 -37.26 -5.77
C LEU A 29 -30.47 -35.81 -6.24
N LEU A 30 -31.53 -35.03 -6.35
CA LEU A 30 -31.45 -33.63 -6.83
C LEU A 30 -30.68 -32.74 -5.85
N TRP A 31 -30.96 -32.88 -4.56
CA TRP A 31 -30.24 -32.14 -3.51
C TRP A 31 -28.78 -32.56 -3.42
N LEU A 32 -28.52 -33.87 -3.58
CA LEU A 32 -27.17 -34.41 -3.64
C LEU A 32 -26.35 -33.78 -4.77
N LEU A 33 -26.91 -33.76 -5.99
CA LEU A 33 -26.24 -33.20 -7.16
C LEU A 33 -25.97 -31.70 -6.98
N ASN A 34 -26.94 -30.94 -6.47
CA ASN A 34 -26.75 -29.50 -6.26
C ASN A 34 -25.63 -29.22 -5.24
N ALA A 35 -25.63 -29.94 -4.11
CA ALA A 35 -24.59 -29.81 -3.10
C ALA A 35 -23.20 -30.21 -3.62
N GLN A 36 -23.11 -31.28 -4.42
CA GLN A 36 -21.85 -31.74 -5.01
C GLN A 36 -21.31 -30.76 -6.07
N VAL A 37 -22.17 -30.17 -6.89
CA VAL A 37 -21.78 -29.10 -7.84
C VAL A 37 -21.26 -27.88 -7.09
N ALA A 38 -21.96 -27.43 -6.04
CA ALA A 38 -21.52 -26.31 -5.21
C ALA A 38 -20.18 -26.59 -4.53
N PHE A 39 -19.99 -27.80 -4.01
CA PHE A 39 -18.74 -28.25 -3.40
C PHE A 39 -17.58 -28.23 -4.40
N ILE A 40 -17.74 -28.83 -5.58
CA ILE A 40 -16.71 -28.82 -6.63
C ILE A 40 -16.38 -27.39 -7.05
N ALA A 41 -17.37 -26.52 -7.21
CA ALA A 41 -17.14 -25.12 -7.56
C ALA A 41 -16.28 -24.40 -6.49
N SER A 42 -16.60 -24.60 -5.20
CA SER A 42 -15.82 -24.02 -4.10
C SER A 42 -14.38 -24.55 -4.05
N LEU A 43 -14.20 -25.85 -4.33
CA LEU A 43 -12.89 -26.49 -4.44
C LEU A 43 -12.06 -25.89 -5.58
N LEU A 44 -12.66 -25.70 -6.75
CA LEU A 44 -12.00 -25.12 -7.91
C LEU A 44 -11.54 -23.69 -7.62
N VAL A 45 -12.38 -22.86 -7.00
CA VAL A 45 -11.99 -21.48 -6.61
C VAL A 45 -10.83 -21.50 -5.64
N THR A 46 -10.86 -22.41 -4.65
CA THR A 46 -9.79 -22.55 -3.66
C THR A 46 -8.48 -23.00 -4.32
N PHE A 47 -8.52 -24.01 -5.20
CA PHE A 47 -7.35 -24.47 -5.94
C PHE A 47 -6.81 -23.42 -6.91
N ALA A 48 -7.69 -22.68 -7.60
CA ALA A 48 -7.29 -21.60 -8.49
C ALA A 48 -6.56 -20.49 -7.72
N SER A 49 -7.05 -20.15 -6.53
CA SER A 49 -6.40 -19.16 -5.65
C SER A 49 -5.01 -19.62 -5.23
N PHE A 50 -4.87 -20.88 -4.79
CA PHE A 50 -3.57 -21.43 -4.45
C PHE A 50 -2.62 -21.53 -5.65
N TYR A 51 -3.14 -21.88 -6.83
CA TYR A 51 -2.35 -21.94 -8.05
C TYR A 51 -1.84 -20.56 -8.47
N ALA A 52 -2.71 -19.54 -8.45
CA ALA A 52 -2.33 -18.17 -8.75
C ALA A 52 -1.30 -17.62 -7.76
N TYR A 53 -1.51 -17.86 -6.45
CA TYR A 53 -0.56 -17.49 -5.41
C TYR A 53 0.80 -18.15 -5.62
N ARG A 54 0.83 -19.46 -5.87
CA ARG A 54 2.06 -20.19 -6.15
C ARG A 54 2.78 -19.61 -7.38
N LYS A 55 2.05 -19.35 -8.47
CA LYS A 55 2.63 -18.76 -9.69
C LYS A 55 3.26 -17.40 -9.41
N MET A 56 2.62 -16.56 -8.60
CA MET A 56 3.15 -15.25 -8.19
C MET A 56 4.42 -15.39 -7.36
N VAL A 57 4.43 -16.29 -6.37
CA VAL A 57 5.60 -16.55 -5.54
C VAL A 57 6.76 -17.12 -6.37
N ASP A 58 6.48 -18.08 -7.24
CA ASP A 58 7.49 -18.68 -8.14
C ASP A 58 8.08 -17.60 -9.08
N HIS A 59 7.26 -16.68 -9.60
CA HIS A 59 7.72 -15.55 -10.41
C HIS A 59 8.63 -14.62 -9.62
N LYS A 60 8.23 -14.22 -8.41
CA LYS A 60 9.05 -13.37 -7.52
C LYS A 60 10.38 -14.04 -7.15
N ALA A 61 10.34 -15.34 -6.86
CA ALA A 61 11.53 -16.11 -6.51
C ALA A 61 12.49 -16.32 -7.70
N SER A 62 11.98 -16.40 -8.94
CA SER A 62 12.82 -16.47 -10.14
C SER A 62 13.42 -15.12 -10.55
N ASP A 63 12.76 -14.01 -10.16
CA ASP A 63 13.17 -12.65 -10.51
C ASP A 63 14.29 -12.10 -9.61
N GLU A 64 14.62 -12.73 -8.47
CA GLU A 64 15.76 -12.34 -7.63
C GLU A 64 17.11 -12.29 -8.39
N GLY A 65 17.22 -12.93 -9.57
CA GLY A 65 18.38 -12.84 -10.46
C GLY A 65 18.29 -11.78 -11.58
N ALA A 66 17.12 -11.21 -11.84
CA ALA A 66 16.86 -10.28 -12.96
C ALA A 66 16.45 -8.86 -12.52
N LEU A 67 16.07 -8.67 -11.24
CA LEU A 67 15.67 -7.38 -10.67
C LEU A 67 16.83 -6.46 -10.27
N LEU A 68 17.95 -6.48 -10.99
CA LEU A 68 18.89 -5.35 -10.87
C LEU A 68 18.49 -4.15 -11.73
N TYR A 69 17.56 -4.28 -12.69
CA TYR A 69 17.31 -3.17 -13.62
C TYR A 69 15.90 -2.90 -14.16
N GLU A 70 14.89 -3.75 -14.00
CA GLU A 70 13.62 -3.51 -14.74
C GLU A 70 12.39 -3.54 -13.83
N GLU A 71 11.81 -2.33 -13.71
CA GLU A 71 10.42 -1.99 -13.40
C GLU A 71 9.87 -2.32 -11.99
N ARG A 72 9.81 -1.27 -11.15
CA ARG A 72 9.03 -1.26 -9.90
C ARG A 72 7.60 -1.68 -10.21
N ASP A 73 7.07 -2.66 -9.48
CA ASP A 73 5.69 -3.12 -9.64
C ASP A 73 4.74 -1.91 -9.49
N LEU A 74 3.61 -1.92 -10.21
CA LEU A 74 2.64 -0.82 -10.15
C LEU A 74 2.15 -0.59 -8.72
N LEU A 75 2.10 -1.66 -7.93
CA LEU A 75 1.75 -1.59 -6.51
C LEU A 75 2.79 -0.79 -5.72
N ASP A 76 4.08 -1.02 -5.98
CA ASP A 76 5.18 -0.32 -5.29
C ASP A 76 5.20 1.17 -5.67
N GLN A 77 4.91 1.51 -6.93
CA GLN A 77 4.79 2.90 -7.37
C GLN A 77 3.60 3.64 -6.73
N ILE A 78 2.53 2.92 -6.41
CA ILE A 78 1.34 3.49 -5.75
C ILE A 78 1.57 3.62 -4.24
N GLU A 79 2.17 2.61 -3.59
CA GLU A 79 2.41 2.58 -2.15
C GLU A 79 3.57 3.49 -1.72
N ASP A 80 4.60 3.61 -2.56
CA ASP A 80 5.74 4.52 -2.35
C ASP A 80 6.10 5.25 -3.66
N PRO A 81 5.37 6.33 -4.00
CA PRO A 81 5.65 7.11 -5.21
C PRO A 81 7.04 7.73 -5.23
N HIS A 82 7.64 7.90 -4.05
CA HIS A 82 8.90 8.61 -3.87
C HIS A 82 10.08 7.69 -3.54
N ALA A 83 9.89 6.37 -3.56
CA ALA A 83 10.91 5.36 -3.25
C ALA A 83 11.68 5.68 -1.94
N LEU A 84 10.98 6.22 -0.94
CA LEU A 84 11.56 6.68 0.33
C LEU A 84 12.01 5.53 1.23
N TYR A 85 11.51 4.32 0.98
CA TYR A 85 11.83 3.12 1.78
C TYR A 85 12.66 2.09 1.03
N GLU A 86 13.12 2.40 -0.18
CA GLU A 86 14.04 1.54 -0.90
C GLU A 86 15.42 1.58 -0.23
N GLU A 87 16.07 0.42 -0.10
CA GLU A 87 17.43 0.28 0.42
C GLU A 87 18.45 0.74 -0.64
N GLN A 88 18.25 1.91 -1.26
CA GLN A 88 19.36 2.57 -1.91
C GLN A 88 20.29 3.09 -0.83
N ALA A 89 21.57 2.75 -0.93
CA ALA A 89 22.61 3.40 -0.15
C ALA A 89 22.52 4.91 -0.42
N ASP A 90 21.90 5.65 0.51
CA ASP A 90 21.73 7.08 0.47
C ASP A 90 23.06 7.76 0.14
N THR A 91 23.16 8.40 -1.03
CA THR A 91 24.12 9.49 -1.18
C THR A 91 23.53 10.71 -0.44
N PRO A 92 24.20 11.23 0.60
CA PRO A 92 23.64 12.20 1.53
C PRO A 92 23.48 13.62 0.95
N GLU A 93 23.55 13.79 -0.37
CA GLU A 93 23.62 15.08 -1.04
C GLU A 93 22.23 15.58 -1.47
N SER A 94 21.38 14.72 -2.03
CA SER A 94 20.05 15.08 -2.54
C SER A 94 19.07 15.47 -1.42
N PHE A 95 19.01 14.72 -0.31
CA PHE A 95 18.15 15.04 0.83
C PHE A 95 18.56 16.35 1.52
N LYS A 96 19.86 16.66 1.56
CA LYS A 96 20.34 17.94 2.13
C LYS A 96 19.95 19.12 1.26
N GLU A 97 19.99 18.96 -0.06
CA GLU A 97 19.57 20.00 -1.00
C GLU A 97 18.08 20.28 -0.93
N VAL A 98 17.23 19.24 -0.88
CA VAL A 98 15.77 19.39 -0.74
C VAL A 98 15.40 20.03 0.61
N ILE A 99 16.04 19.62 1.71
CA ILE A 99 15.83 20.23 3.03
C ILE A 99 16.35 21.68 3.07
N ALA A 100 17.45 21.98 2.39
CA ALA A 100 17.99 23.34 2.28
C ALA A 100 17.06 24.24 1.47
N GLU A 101 16.49 23.74 0.38
CA GLU A 101 15.54 24.46 -0.47
C GLU A 101 14.25 24.78 0.29
N GLU A 102 13.69 23.83 1.04
CA GLU A 102 12.51 24.06 1.88
C GLU A 102 12.77 25.05 3.01
N LYS A 103 13.93 24.93 3.70
CA LYS A 103 14.32 25.89 4.76
C LYS A 103 14.58 27.29 4.20
N ALA A 104 15.07 27.42 2.96
CA ALA A 104 15.28 28.70 2.30
C ALA A 104 13.94 29.38 1.96
N LYS A 105 12.95 28.64 1.45
CA LYS A 105 11.59 29.15 1.18
C LYS A 105 10.90 29.61 2.46
N LEU A 106 11.04 28.87 3.57
CA LEU A 106 10.49 29.27 4.87
C LEU A 106 11.19 30.50 5.50
N ARG A 107 12.48 30.71 5.24
CA ARG A 107 13.20 31.92 5.68
C ARG A 107 12.76 33.16 4.90
N SER A 108 12.57 33.04 3.58
CA SER A 108 12.08 34.12 2.70
C SER A 108 10.72 34.68 3.17
N LEU A 109 9.80 33.81 3.55
CA LEU A 109 8.48 34.20 4.08
C LEU A 109 8.57 34.95 5.42
N LYS A 110 9.51 34.57 6.30
CA LYS A 110 9.73 35.27 7.58
C LYS A 110 10.32 36.67 7.36
N THR A 111 11.25 36.84 6.43
CA THR A 111 11.82 38.16 6.08
C THR A 111 10.78 39.08 5.44
N THR A 112 9.92 38.56 4.57
CA THR A 112 8.83 39.34 3.94
C THR A 112 7.80 39.82 4.97
N ALA A 113 7.44 38.95 5.93
CA ALA A 113 6.54 39.31 7.03
C ALA A 113 7.15 40.36 7.99
N VAL A 114 8.47 40.31 8.22
CA VAL A 114 9.18 41.31 9.02
C VAL A 114 9.18 42.66 8.30
N HIS A 115 9.50 42.71 7.00
CA HIS A 115 9.49 43.95 6.21
C HIS A 115 8.09 44.59 6.11
N LEU A 116 7.01 43.80 6.08
CA LEU A 116 5.63 44.32 6.09
C LEU A 116 5.27 44.99 7.43
N LYS A 117 5.78 44.44 8.56
CA LYS A 117 5.59 45.03 9.90
C LYS A 117 6.43 46.30 10.10
N THR A 118 7.64 46.38 9.56
CA THR A 118 8.44 47.63 9.61
C THR A 118 7.89 48.70 8.67
N SER A 119 7.35 48.32 7.50
CA SER A 119 6.72 49.25 6.56
C SER A 119 5.45 49.90 7.11
N THR A 120 4.61 49.13 7.83
CA THR A 120 3.41 49.68 8.50
C THR A 120 3.74 50.60 9.68
N ASN A 121 4.90 50.45 10.33
CA ASN A 121 5.35 51.36 11.39
C ASN A 121 5.92 52.69 10.85
N GLY A 122 6.51 52.69 9.65
CA GLY A 122 7.02 53.90 9.00
C GLY A 122 5.92 54.92 8.65
N HIS A 123 4.73 54.43 8.29
CA HIS A 123 3.58 55.30 7.99
C HIS A 123 2.96 55.95 9.23
N ARG A 124 3.06 55.33 10.42
CA ARG A 124 2.60 55.95 11.68
C ARG A 124 3.52 57.08 12.15
N SER A 125 4.83 57.00 11.88
CA SER A 125 5.78 58.08 12.20
C SER A 125 5.70 59.28 11.25
N ALA A 126 5.38 59.09 9.97
CA ALA A 126 5.24 60.20 9.02
C ALA A 126 3.99 61.07 9.31
N GLY A 127 2.91 60.47 9.83
CA GLY A 127 1.72 61.22 10.27
C GLY A 127 1.97 62.11 11.50
N PHE A 128 2.93 61.75 12.36
CA PHE A 128 3.23 62.52 13.57
C PHE A 128 4.11 63.75 13.30
N ILE A 129 4.97 63.69 12.29
CA ILE A 129 5.88 64.80 11.93
C ILE A 129 5.12 65.90 11.14
N CYS A 130 4.13 65.55 10.32
CA CYS A 130 3.36 66.53 9.55
C CYS A 130 2.39 67.38 10.41
N SER A 131 1.97 66.90 11.59
CA SER A 131 1.04 67.65 12.47
C SER A 131 1.71 68.73 13.33
N ARG A 132 3.05 68.80 13.39
CA ARG A 132 3.79 69.70 14.28
C ARG A 132 4.45 70.90 13.58
N SER A 133 4.30 71.01 12.25
CA SER A 133 4.86 72.11 11.43
C SER A 133 3.83 73.18 11.02
N PHE A 134 2.60 73.11 11.53
CA PHE A 134 1.56 74.12 11.29
C PHE A 134 0.95 74.59 12.62
N ARG A 135 1.76 75.26 13.43
CA ARG A 135 1.33 76.22 14.46
C ARG A 135 2.40 77.29 14.58
#